data_AF-A0A9E0TU90-F1
#
_entry.id   AF-A0A9E0TU90-F1
#
_cell.length_a   1.000
_cell.length_b   1.000
_cell.length_c   1.000
_cell.angle_alpha   90.00
_cell.angle_beta   90.00
_cell.angle_gamma   90.00
#
_symmetry.space_group_name_H-M   'P 1'
#
loop_
_entity.id
_entity.type
_entity.pdbx_description
1 polymer ?
#
loop_
_entity_poly.entity_id
_entity_poly.type
_entity_poly.pdbx_seq_one_letter_code
_entity_poly.pdbx_strand_id
1 'polypeptide(L)'
;MDDTSSDIAKKICQMFQEKSPAERLKIGCSMYETSKYLVARAIWENSNIYSVADLKQQLFLRFYGNDFDAETRQKILEYIGSSSASANEVQPATLIQEESPFNFEHIHSSEKGQEWWTRLYSLVQARLLRENPENSNLLRVLSKVHGLRTWRDIKHSIEIALANVKNGASILARTAEIKNSPDPDGIIDDMFGELRTVPYLLMKGFTDITYFRRDGLDFTAKIEGKLFHIESTYVHGPDFKTQEYMFTPTSEMRSSIYKIRPDKLIRLLERIYANKKTQVTRYGGTAHDSLIVVVTDLEETHAPWLEHAKIQGVHPILKLILDWEIPTVILGCGSVYEPHATSLGGVFGKLYPFDWPSFANRYLTPNPDPRSVVEYSA
;
A
#
# COMPACT_ATOMS: atom_id res chain seq x y z
N MET A 1 41.56 19.17 5.91
CA MET A 1 40.14 19.42 6.18
C MET A 1 40.18 20.22 7.46
N ASP A 2 40.30 21.54 7.31
CA ASP A 2 40.80 22.42 8.37
C ASP A 2 39.65 23.19 9.04
N ASP A 3 38.41 22.85 8.66
CA ASP A 3 37.18 23.46 9.16
C ASP A 3 36.80 23.00 10.58
N THR A 4 37.53 22.03 11.15
CA THR A 4 37.33 21.57 12.53
C THR A 4 38.41 22.16 13.41
N SER A 5 38.03 22.94 14.43
CA SER A 5 39.00 23.50 15.38
C SER A 5 39.76 22.40 16.13
N SER A 6 41.01 22.69 16.48
CA SER A 6 41.90 21.72 17.14
C SER A 6 41.34 21.17 18.45
N ASP A 7 40.60 22.00 19.20
CA ASP A 7 39.95 21.59 20.44
C ASP A 7 38.80 20.60 20.22
N ILE A 8 38.00 20.79 19.16
CA ILE A 8 36.93 19.86 18.81
C ILE A 8 37.51 18.55 18.28
N ALA A 9 38.56 18.61 17.45
CA ALA A 9 39.25 17.41 16.98
C ALA A 9 39.81 16.58 18.14
N LYS A 10 40.43 17.22 19.15
CA LYS A 10 40.89 16.55 20.37
C LYS A 10 39.74 15.89 21.14
N LYS A 11 38.61 16.59 21.30
CA LYS A 11 37.42 16.05 21.99
C LYS A 11 36.84 14.84 21.27
N ILE A 12 36.75 14.88 19.94
CA ILE A 12 36.31 13.74 19.12
C ILE A 12 37.28 12.56 19.31
N CYS A 13 38.59 12.79 19.21
CA CYS A 13 39.60 11.75 19.45
C CYS A 13 39.46 11.11 20.84
N GLN A 14 39.27 11.92 21.89
CA GLN A 14 39.06 11.41 23.24
C GLN A 14 37.78 10.55 23.32
N MET A 15 36.66 11.02 22.77
CA MET A 15 35.41 10.24 22.73
C MET A 15 35.57 8.90 22.01
N PHE A 16 36.36 8.84 20.94
CA PHE A 16 36.66 7.57 20.26
C PHE A 16 37.57 6.66 21.10
N GLN A 17 38.55 7.22 21.83
CA GLN A 17 39.45 6.44 22.69
C GLN A 17 38.72 5.83 23.90
N GLU A 18 37.66 6.48 24.40
CA GLU A 18 36.79 5.97 25.46
C GLU A 18 35.92 4.79 25.00
N LYS A 19 35.80 4.54 23.69
CA LYS A 19 35.05 3.40 23.15
C LYS A 19 35.90 2.14 23.08
N SER A 20 35.26 1.01 23.36
CA SER A 20 35.88 -0.29 23.17
C SER A 20 36.25 -0.52 21.68
N PRO A 21 37.22 -1.41 21.38
CA PRO A 21 37.55 -1.77 20.00
C PRO A 21 36.33 -2.20 19.16
N ALA A 22 35.40 -2.97 19.75
CA ALA A 22 34.18 -3.42 19.07
C ALA A 22 33.22 -2.26 18.74
N GLU A 23 33.02 -1.32 19.65
CA GLU A 23 32.21 -0.13 19.40
C GLU A 23 32.82 0.77 18.33
N ARG A 24 34.15 0.96 18.35
CA ARG A 24 34.85 1.72 17.31
C ARG A 24 34.68 1.07 15.94
N LEU A 25 34.78 -0.26 15.85
CA LEU A 25 34.52 -1.00 14.62
C LEU A 25 33.08 -0.78 14.13
N LYS A 26 32.10 -0.89 15.03
CA LYS A 26 30.69 -0.66 14.71
C LYS A 26 30.45 0.76 14.19
N ILE A 27 31.07 1.77 14.82
CA ILE A 27 31.00 3.17 14.37
C ILE A 27 31.61 3.30 12.96
N GLY A 28 32.79 2.72 12.72
CA GLY A 28 33.43 2.72 11.40
C GLY A 28 32.56 2.08 10.31
N CYS A 29 32.00 0.90 10.57
CA CYS A 29 31.07 0.23 9.67
C CYS A 29 29.80 1.07 9.43
N SER A 30 29.22 1.66 10.47
CA SER A 30 28.04 2.52 10.36
C SER A 30 28.31 3.78 9.54
N MET A 31 29.46 4.42 9.74
CA MET A 31 29.88 5.60 8.97
C MET A 31 30.13 5.24 7.50
N TYR A 32 30.70 4.07 7.24
CA TYR A 32 30.93 3.56 5.90
C TYR A 32 29.62 3.27 5.15
N GLU A 33 28.65 2.62 5.81
CA GLU A 33 27.32 2.41 5.20
C GLU A 33 26.56 3.72 5.00
N THR A 34 26.67 4.65 5.95
CA THR A 34 26.06 6.00 5.81
C THR A 34 26.67 6.76 4.63
N SER A 35 27.99 6.73 4.45
CA SER A 35 28.64 7.43 3.35
C SER A 35 28.29 6.82 1.99
N LYS A 36 28.25 5.48 1.88
CA LYS A 36 27.72 4.79 0.69
C LYS A 36 26.30 5.23 0.36
N TYR A 37 25.42 5.25 1.36
CA TYR A 37 24.03 5.65 1.19
C TYR A 37 23.90 7.08 0.66
N LEU A 38 24.63 8.03 1.27
CA LEU A 38 24.59 9.43 0.84
C LEU A 38 25.10 9.61 -0.58
N VAL A 39 26.17 8.91 -0.96
CA VAL A 39 26.70 8.99 -2.34
C VAL A 39 25.76 8.33 -3.34
N ALA A 40 25.26 7.12 -3.06
CA ALA A 40 24.28 6.47 -3.93
C ALA A 40 23.02 7.33 -4.11
N ARG A 41 22.54 7.98 -3.04
CA ARG A 41 21.42 8.91 -3.07
C ARG A 41 21.69 10.13 -3.94
N ALA A 42 22.84 10.78 -3.75
CA ALA A 42 23.24 11.92 -4.56
C ALA A 42 23.36 11.56 -6.05
N ILE A 43 23.84 10.36 -6.38
CA ILE A 43 23.91 9.90 -7.77
C ILE A 43 22.49 9.69 -8.32
N TRP A 44 21.59 9.03 -7.58
CA TRP A 44 20.19 8.83 -8.00
C TRP A 44 19.44 10.14 -8.27
N GLU A 45 19.68 11.18 -7.47
CA GLU A 45 19.02 12.47 -7.64
C GLU A 45 19.52 13.25 -8.85
N ASN A 46 20.77 13.00 -9.28
CA ASN A 46 21.42 13.73 -10.36
C ASN A 46 21.55 12.93 -11.67
N SER A 47 21.06 11.69 -11.73
CA SER A 47 21.24 10.81 -12.87
C SER A 47 20.06 9.86 -13.06
N ASN A 48 19.64 9.67 -14.31
CA ASN A 48 18.65 8.65 -14.69
C ASN A 48 19.31 7.26 -14.66
N ILE A 49 19.40 6.67 -13.47
CA ILE A 49 19.89 5.30 -13.24
C ILE A 49 18.71 4.34 -13.28
N TYR A 50 18.79 3.34 -14.18
CA TYR A 50 17.72 2.35 -14.37
C TYR A 50 18.10 0.96 -13.86
N SER A 51 19.37 0.72 -13.53
CA SER A 51 19.86 -0.58 -13.05
C SER A 51 20.92 -0.49 -11.94
N VAL A 52 21.16 -1.61 -11.25
CA VAL A 52 22.22 -1.75 -10.25
C VAL A 52 23.62 -1.62 -10.88
N ALA A 53 23.77 -2.02 -12.13
CA ALA A 53 25.03 -1.91 -12.87
C ALA A 53 25.39 -0.44 -13.12
N ASP A 54 24.41 0.36 -13.55
CA ASP A 54 24.59 1.80 -13.76
C ASP A 54 25.03 2.49 -12.46
N LEU A 55 24.43 2.11 -11.33
CA LEU A 55 24.83 2.64 -10.02
C LEU A 55 26.26 2.27 -9.66
N LYS A 56 26.68 1.01 -9.89
CA LYS A 56 28.06 0.57 -9.63
C LYS A 56 29.06 1.30 -10.53
N GLN A 57 28.73 1.51 -11.80
CA GLN A 57 29.56 2.28 -12.73
C GLN A 57 29.74 3.73 -12.27
N GLN A 58 28.66 4.38 -11.85
CA GLN A 58 28.72 5.75 -11.33
C GLN A 58 29.50 5.86 -10.02
N LEU A 59 29.35 4.89 -9.11
CA LEU A 59 30.15 4.81 -7.89
C LEU A 59 31.64 4.62 -8.20
N PHE A 60 31.97 3.74 -9.15
CA PHE A 60 33.35 3.55 -9.62
C PHE A 60 33.93 4.86 -10.17
N LEU A 61 33.21 5.54 -11.06
CA LEU A 61 33.65 6.82 -11.62
C LEU A 61 33.86 7.87 -10.54
N ARG A 62 32.97 7.92 -9.54
CA ARG A 62 33.01 8.91 -8.45
C ARG A 62 34.20 8.72 -7.52
N PHE A 63 34.49 7.48 -7.13
CA PHE A 63 35.51 7.18 -6.12
C PHE A 63 36.88 6.87 -6.72
N TYR A 64 36.92 6.25 -7.90
CA TYR A 64 38.13 5.67 -8.47
C TYR A 64 38.38 6.08 -9.92
N GLY A 65 37.43 6.78 -10.57
CA GLY A 65 37.51 7.09 -12.01
C GLY A 65 38.72 7.94 -12.40
N ASN A 66 39.34 8.65 -11.46
CA ASN A 66 40.54 9.46 -11.69
C ASN A 66 41.84 8.69 -11.42
N ASP A 67 41.77 7.50 -10.81
CA ASP A 67 42.94 6.69 -10.49
C ASP A 67 43.41 5.83 -11.69
N PHE A 68 42.61 5.80 -12.75
CA PHE A 68 42.85 5.01 -13.96
C PHE A 68 42.87 5.90 -15.21
N ASP A 69 43.69 5.53 -16.19
CA ASP A 69 43.65 6.14 -17.52
C ASP A 69 42.31 5.83 -18.24
N ALA A 70 42.04 6.55 -19.32
CA ALA A 70 40.76 6.44 -20.03
C ALA A 70 40.49 5.03 -20.60
N GLU A 71 41.52 4.32 -21.06
CA GLU A 71 41.37 2.98 -21.62
C GLU A 71 41.06 1.96 -20.52
N THR A 72 41.82 1.98 -19.42
CA THR A 72 41.60 1.10 -18.27
C THR A 72 40.24 1.36 -17.62
N ARG A 73 39.86 2.63 -17.48
CA ARG A 73 38.55 3.03 -16.95
C ARG A 73 37.39 2.49 -17.79
N GLN A 74 37.48 2.56 -19.11
CA GLN A 74 36.45 2.05 -20.02
C GLN A 74 36.31 0.54 -19.90
N LYS A 75 37.43 -0.21 -19.84
CA LYS A 75 37.41 -1.67 -19.62
C LYS A 75 36.73 -2.05 -18.31
N ILE A 76 36.99 -1.30 -17.22
CA ILE A 76 36.35 -1.54 -15.93
C ILE A 76 34.84 -1.24 -15.98
N LEU A 77 34.42 -0.15 -16.64
CA LEU A 77 33.01 0.16 -16.82
C LEU A 77 32.28 -0.92 -17.60
N GLU A 78 32.86 -1.39 -18.71
CA GLU A 78 32.33 -2.48 -19.51
C GLU A 78 32.23 -3.76 -18.70
N TYR A 79 33.25 -4.08 -17.91
CA TYR A 79 33.25 -5.25 -17.01
C TYR A 79 32.15 -5.15 -15.93
N ILE A 80 31.98 -3.99 -15.29
CA ILE A 80 30.92 -3.77 -14.29
C ILE A 80 29.53 -3.90 -14.95
N GLY A 81 29.38 -3.38 -16.18
CA GLY A 81 28.14 -3.48 -16.95
C GLY A 81 27.82 -4.92 -17.36
N SER A 82 28.80 -5.66 -17.87
CA SER A 82 28.65 -7.03 -18.40
C SER A 82 28.63 -8.12 -17.32
N SER A 83 29.31 -7.93 -16.19
CA SER A 83 29.23 -8.82 -15.01
C SER A 83 27.83 -8.86 -14.40
N SER A 84 26.98 -7.85 -14.66
CA SER A 84 25.59 -7.87 -14.24
C SER A 84 24.67 -8.69 -15.17
N ALA A 85 25.13 -9.00 -16.39
CA ALA A 85 24.39 -9.73 -17.41
C ALA A 85 24.82 -11.21 -17.54
N SER A 86 25.95 -11.59 -16.94
CA SER A 86 26.50 -12.96 -17.01
C SER A 86 26.78 -13.50 -15.61
N ALA A 87 25.73 -13.94 -14.92
CA ALA A 87 25.89 -14.76 -13.73
C ALA A 87 26.29 -16.19 -14.15
N ASN A 88 27.60 -16.46 -14.20
CA ASN A 88 28.21 -17.79 -13.93
C ASN A 88 29.75 -17.68 -13.86
N GLU A 89 30.30 -17.84 -12.64
CA GLU A 89 31.68 -18.21 -12.21
C GLU A 89 32.89 -17.40 -12.75
N VAL A 90 33.82 -16.85 -11.94
CA VAL A 90 34.63 -17.46 -10.85
C VAL A 90 35.00 -16.42 -9.77
N GLN A 91 35.03 -16.85 -8.50
CA GLN A 91 35.30 -16.05 -7.29
C GLN A 91 36.75 -15.57 -7.13
N PRO A 92 36.96 -14.45 -6.39
CA PRO A 92 37.65 -14.61 -5.12
C PRO A 92 36.93 -13.95 -3.93
N ALA A 93 36.93 -14.70 -2.82
CA ALA A 93 36.78 -14.28 -1.42
C ALA A 93 35.56 -13.41 -1.03
N THR A 94 34.44 -14.10 -0.82
CA THR A 94 33.58 -14.00 0.39
C THR A 94 33.36 -12.60 1.01
N LEU A 95 32.61 -11.77 0.29
CA LEU A 95 31.72 -10.77 0.91
C LEU A 95 30.31 -11.08 0.43
N ILE A 96 29.65 -11.98 1.17
CA ILE A 96 28.19 -12.18 1.30
C ILE A 96 27.39 -11.53 0.15
N GLN A 97 27.43 -12.15 -1.03
CA GLN A 97 26.29 -12.11 -1.94
C GLN A 97 25.40 -13.27 -1.53
N GLU A 98 24.69 -13.08 -0.40
CA GLU A 98 23.47 -13.86 -0.22
C GLU A 98 22.56 -13.47 -1.37
N GLU A 99 22.28 -14.42 -2.25
CA GLU A 99 21.25 -14.29 -3.27
C GLU A 99 20.01 -13.73 -2.58
N SER A 100 19.68 -12.47 -2.86
CA SER A 100 18.47 -11.88 -2.30
C SER A 100 17.31 -12.81 -2.65
N PRO A 101 16.54 -13.31 -1.67
CA PRO A 101 15.46 -14.25 -1.93
C PRO A 101 14.36 -13.65 -2.84
N PHE A 102 14.44 -12.35 -3.12
CA PHE A 102 13.54 -11.62 -3.99
C PHE A 102 14.12 -11.44 -5.39
N ASN A 103 14.04 -12.50 -6.19
CA ASN A 103 14.30 -12.43 -7.63
C ASN A 103 12.99 -12.35 -8.43
N PHE A 104 12.72 -11.20 -9.05
CA PHE A 104 11.53 -10.94 -9.86
C PHE A 104 11.71 -11.38 -11.32
N GLU A 105 12.32 -12.55 -11.55
CA GLU A 105 12.65 -13.09 -12.88
C GLU A 105 11.43 -13.46 -13.74
N HIS A 106 10.30 -13.80 -13.11
CA HIS A 106 9.05 -14.08 -13.84
C HIS A 106 8.40 -12.83 -14.43
N ILE A 107 8.80 -11.63 -13.99
CA ILE A 107 8.37 -10.39 -14.58
C ILE A 107 9.28 -10.15 -15.78
N HIS A 108 8.73 -10.31 -16.98
CA HIS A 108 9.47 -10.18 -18.24
C HIS A 108 10.23 -8.84 -18.31
N SER A 109 11.39 -8.82 -18.96
CA SER A 109 12.17 -7.59 -19.15
C SER A 109 11.37 -6.48 -19.86
N SER A 110 10.46 -6.85 -20.77
CA SER A 110 9.54 -5.91 -21.43
C SER A 110 8.56 -5.24 -20.47
N GLU A 111 8.24 -5.87 -19.34
CA GLU A 111 7.41 -5.31 -18.28
C GLU A 111 8.22 -4.38 -17.38
N LYS A 112 9.49 -4.70 -17.13
CA LYS A 112 10.35 -3.91 -16.23
C LYS A 112 10.63 -2.49 -16.75
N GLY A 113 10.47 -2.25 -18.05
CA GLY A 113 10.58 -0.93 -18.64
C GLY A 113 9.28 -0.09 -18.62
N GLN A 114 8.16 -0.67 -18.19
CA GLN A 114 6.86 0.02 -18.20
C GLN A 114 6.69 0.93 -16.98
N GLU A 115 5.84 1.96 -17.11
CA GLU A 115 5.62 2.93 -16.04
C GLU A 115 5.13 2.25 -14.75
N TRP A 116 4.18 1.32 -14.83
CA TRP A 116 3.64 0.64 -13.65
C TRP A 116 4.76 -0.02 -12.81
N TRP A 117 5.71 -0.67 -13.48
CA TRP A 117 6.80 -1.37 -12.79
C TRP A 117 7.81 -0.38 -12.22
N THR A 118 8.20 0.65 -12.97
CA THR A 118 9.18 1.64 -12.47
C THR A 118 8.69 2.34 -11.19
N ARG A 119 7.38 2.65 -11.11
CA ARG A 119 6.74 3.19 -9.91
C ARG A 119 6.72 2.16 -8.77
N LEU A 120 6.25 0.95 -9.04
CA LEU A 120 6.18 -0.12 -8.02
C LEU A 120 7.56 -0.52 -7.50
N TYR A 121 8.54 -0.62 -8.38
CA TYR A 121 9.89 -1.07 -8.06
C TYR A 121 10.59 -0.13 -7.08
N SER A 122 10.31 1.17 -7.16
CA SER A 122 10.81 2.15 -6.18
C SER A 122 10.34 1.85 -4.76
N LEU A 123 9.11 1.32 -4.61
CA LEU A 123 8.54 0.88 -3.33
C LEU A 123 9.15 -0.45 -2.87
N VAL A 124 9.31 -1.38 -3.81
CA VAL A 124 9.99 -2.66 -3.57
C VAL A 124 11.40 -2.42 -3.04
N GLN A 125 12.17 -1.53 -3.67
CA GLN A 125 13.49 -1.15 -3.20
C GLN A 125 13.45 -0.49 -1.82
N ALA A 126 12.51 0.44 -1.59
CA ALA A 126 12.35 1.05 -0.28
C ALA A 126 12.04 0.02 0.81
N ARG A 127 11.22 -0.99 0.51
CA ARG A 127 10.85 -2.05 1.46
C ARG A 127 11.99 -3.05 1.70
N LEU A 128 12.76 -3.40 0.68
CA LEU A 128 13.93 -4.29 0.78
C LEU A 128 15.04 -3.73 1.68
N LEU A 129 15.09 -2.41 1.86
CA LEU A 129 16.05 -1.74 2.75
C LEU A 129 15.60 -1.72 4.22
N ARG A 130 14.40 -2.23 4.53
CA ARG A 130 13.87 -2.30 5.90
C ARG A 130 14.15 -3.68 6.51
N GLU A 131 14.09 -3.76 7.83
CA GLU A 131 14.23 -5.02 8.57
C GLU A 131 13.16 -6.03 8.14
N ASN A 132 13.53 -7.32 8.19
CA ASN A 132 12.66 -8.47 7.91
C ASN A 132 11.83 -8.34 6.61
N PRO A 133 12.45 -8.15 5.43
CA PRO A 133 11.74 -8.04 4.16
C PRO A 133 10.93 -9.29 3.79
N GLU A 134 11.30 -10.46 4.29
CA GLU A 134 10.57 -11.73 4.14
C GLU A 134 9.16 -11.72 4.72
N ASN A 135 8.89 -10.80 5.67
CA ASN A 135 7.56 -10.62 6.23
C ASN A 135 6.65 -9.74 5.37
N SER A 136 7.18 -9.08 4.32
CA SER A 136 6.39 -8.21 3.48
C SER A 136 5.44 -8.99 2.57
N ASN A 137 4.14 -8.73 2.70
CA ASN A 137 3.12 -9.30 1.82
C ASN A 137 3.35 -8.92 0.36
N LEU A 138 3.74 -7.67 0.08
CA LEU A 138 4.05 -7.23 -1.28
C LEU A 138 5.19 -8.04 -1.89
N LEU A 139 6.31 -8.18 -1.16
CA LEU A 139 7.47 -8.91 -1.66
C LEU A 139 7.16 -10.40 -1.85
N ARG A 140 6.35 -10.99 -0.96
CA ARG A 140 5.86 -12.37 -1.11
C ARG A 140 4.96 -12.54 -2.32
N VAL A 141 4.02 -11.63 -2.53
CA VAL A 141 3.10 -11.61 -3.68
C VAL A 141 3.86 -11.46 -4.99
N LEU A 142 4.88 -10.61 -5.00
CA LEU A 142 5.75 -10.41 -6.15
C LEU A 142 6.78 -11.52 -6.29
N SER A 143 7.06 -12.32 -5.26
CA SER A 143 7.92 -13.50 -5.40
C SER A 143 7.13 -14.67 -5.99
N LYS A 144 7.77 -15.57 -6.75
CA LYS A 144 7.12 -16.75 -7.37
C LYS A 144 6.43 -17.71 -6.38
N VAL A 145 6.53 -17.46 -5.07
CA VAL A 145 6.10 -18.34 -3.99
C VAL A 145 4.58 -18.62 -4.00
N HIS A 146 3.75 -17.79 -4.65
CA HIS A 146 2.28 -17.91 -4.60
C HIS A 146 1.55 -18.15 -5.94
N GLY A 147 2.24 -18.53 -7.01
CA GLY A 147 1.61 -18.87 -8.29
C GLY A 147 1.30 -17.67 -9.20
N LEU A 148 1.05 -17.95 -10.47
CA LEU A 148 1.27 -17.04 -11.62
C LEU A 148 0.31 -15.84 -11.79
N ARG A 149 -0.65 -15.58 -10.88
CA ARG A 149 -1.69 -14.56 -11.11
C ARG A 149 -1.54 -13.26 -10.31
N THR A 150 -0.79 -13.26 -9.21
CA THR A 150 -0.88 -12.20 -8.20
C THR A 150 -0.26 -10.86 -8.61
N TRP A 151 0.87 -10.86 -9.34
CA TRP A 151 1.49 -9.61 -9.79
C TRP A 151 0.74 -8.94 -10.95
N ARG A 152 -0.04 -9.71 -11.73
CA ARG A 152 -0.83 -9.16 -12.84
C ARG A 152 -1.99 -8.32 -12.32
N ASP A 153 -2.60 -8.71 -11.21
CA ASP A 153 -3.66 -7.94 -10.56
C ASP A 153 -3.12 -6.61 -10.00
N ILE A 154 -1.92 -6.64 -9.42
CA ILE A 154 -1.17 -5.44 -9.02
C ILE A 154 -0.92 -4.54 -10.22
N LYS A 155 -0.35 -5.10 -11.30
CA LYS A 155 -0.11 -4.37 -12.55
C LYS A 155 -1.39 -3.69 -13.03
N HIS A 156 -2.49 -4.43 -13.13
CA HIS A 156 -3.74 -3.92 -13.67
C HIS A 156 -4.32 -2.78 -12.81
N SER A 157 -4.24 -2.90 -11.48
CA SER A 157 -4.71 -1.87 -10.57
C SER A 157 -3.89 -0.59 -10.70
N ILE A 158 -2.57 -0.71 -10.87
CA ILE A 158 -1.69 0.44 -11.11
C ILE A 158 -1.99 1.07 -12.48
N GLU A 159 -2.13 0.28 -13.54
CA GLU A 159 -2.45 0.78 -14.87
C GLU A 159 -3.80 1.52 -14.91
N ILE A 160 -4.83 0.99 -14.25
CA ILE A 160 -6.12 1.66 -14.11
C ILE A 160 -5.96 3.01 -13.41
N ALA A 161 -5.22 3.06 -12.30
CA ALA A 161 -5.00 4.30 -11.57
C ALA A 161 -4.23 5.33 -12.40
N LEU A 162 -3.15 4.92 -13.09
CA LEU A 162 -2.37 5.79 -13.96
C LEU A 162 -3.21 6.35 -15.12
N ALA A 163 -4.11 5.56 -15.69
CA ALA A 163 -4.92 5.98 -16.83
C ALA A 163 -6.11 6.89 -16.45
N ASN A 164 -6.68 6.72 -15.24
CA ASN A 164 -7.98 7.31 -14.90
C ASN A 164 -7.95 8.32 -13.75
N VAL A 165 -6.83 8.45 -13.03
CA VAL A 165 -6.73 9.34 -11.86
C VAL A 165 -5.74 10.46 -12.14
N LYS A 166 -6.20 11.71 -12.04
CA LYS A 166 -5.31 12.88 -12.04
C LYS A 166 -4.37 12.76 -10.84
N ASN A 167 -3.07 12.80 -11.11
CA ASN A 167 -2.01 12.51 -10.14
C ASN A 167 -2.01 11.06 -9.59
N GLY A 168 -2.53 10.08 -10.33
CA GLY A 168 -2.58 8.67 -9.89
C GLY A 168 -1.20 8.08 -9.56
N ALA A 169 -0.13 8.54 -10.21
CA ALA A 169 1.24 8.12 -9.90
C ALA A 169 1.67 8.49 -8.46
N SER A 170 1.05 9.52 -7.86
CA SER A 170 1.35 9.96 -6.49
C SER A 170 0.89 8.94 -5.43
N ILE A 171 -0.05 8.06 -5.75
CA ILE A 171 -0.43 6.92 -4.89
C ILE A 171 0.82 6.09 -4.59
N LEU A 172 1.66 5.87 -5.61
CA LEU A 172 2.91 5.09 -5.53
C LEU A 172 4.14 5.91 -5.11
N ALA A 173 4.00 7.21 -4.82
CA ALA A 173 5.13 8.10 -4.53
C ALA A 173 5.49 8.16 -3.02
N ARG A 174 5.24 7.09 -2.25
CA ARG A 174 5.36 7.05 -0.78
C ARG A 174 6.66 6.44 -0.27
N THR A 175 7.68 6.37 -1.12
CA THR A 175 8.97 5.73 -0.79
C THR A 175 9.65 6.35 0.44
N ALA A 176 9.54 7.67 0.62
CA ALA A 176 10.11 8.36 1.79
C ALA A 176 9.42 7.95 3.10
N GLU A 177 8.10 7.73 3.07
CA GLU A 177 7.35 7.29 4.25
C GLU A 177 7.68 5.85 4.62
N ILE A 178 7.76 4.96 3.63
CA ILE A 178 8.18 3.56 3.83
C ILE A 178 9.58 3.51 4.49
N LYS A 179 10.51 4.34 4.01
CA LYS A 179 11.88 4.39 4.54
C LYS A 179 11.94 4.80 6.00
N ASN A 180 11.04 5.68 6.45
CA ASN A 180 11.08 6.30 7.77
C ASN A 180 10.07 5.71 8.76
N SER A 181 9.11 4.92 8.30
CA SER A 181 8.04 4.37 9.13
C SER A 181 8.50 3.16 9.95
N PRO A 182 8.09 3.06 11.24
CA PRO A 182 8.24 1.81 11.99
C PRO A 182 7.39 0.67 11.41
N ASP A 183 6.34 1.00 10.66
CA ASP A 183 5.45 0.07 9.98
C ASP A 183 5.42 0.37 8.46
N PRO A 184 6.36 -0.17 7.68
CA PRO A 184 6.41 0.06 6.24
C PRO A 184 5.32 -0.70 5.47
N ASP A 185 4.89 -1.86 5.96
CA ASP A 185 3.90 -2.69 5.28
C ASP A 185 2.49 -2.11 5.44
N GLY A 186 2.13 -1.54 6.60
CA GLY A 186 0.87 -0.81 6.75
C GLY A 186 0.71 0.37 5.77
N ILE A 187 1.81 1.08 5.46
CA ILE A 187 1.82 2.13 4.42
C ILE A 187 1.56 1.54 3.03
N ILE A 188 2.20 0.41 2.72
CA ILE A 188 2.02 -0.28 1.45
C ILE A 188 0.58 -0.77 1.33
N ASP A 189 0.01 -1.32 2.40
CA ASP A 189 -1.36 -1.82 2.40
C ASP A 189 -2.39 -0.69 2.23
N ASP A 190 -2.18 0.47 2.85
CA ASP A 190 -2.98 1.69 2.58
C ASP A 190 -2.94 2.08 1.10
N MET A 191 -1.75 2.05 0.48
CA MET A 191 -1.60 2.36 -0.95
C MET A 191 -2.37 1.39 -1.84
N PHE A 192 -2.31 0.10 -1.53
CA PHE A 192 -3.06 -0.89 -2.28
C PHE A 192 -4.57 -0.79 -2.00
N GLY A 193 -4.97 -0.33 -0.82
CA GLY A 193 -6.33 0.09 -0.53
C GLY A 193 -6.79 1.22 -1.46
N GLU A 194 -6.01 2.29 -1.55
CA GLU A 194 -6.26 3.41 -2.46
C GLU A 194 -6.33 2.97 -3.93
N LEU A 195 -5.41 2.11 -4.39
CA LEU A 195 -5.45 1.54 -5.74
C LEU A 195 -6.72 0.73 -6.01
N ARG A 196 -7.19 -0.06 -5.03
CA ARG A 196 -8.43 -0.85 -5.14
C ARG A 196 -9.70 0.01 -5.14
N THR A 197 -9.65 1.20 -4.54
CA THR A 197 -10.75 2.16 -4.57
C THR A 197 -11.01 2.67 -5.99
N VAL A 198 -9.98 2.82 -6.83
CA VAL A 198 -10.13 3.41 -8.17
C VAL A 198 -11.06 2.59 -9.10
N PRO A 199 -10.86 1.27 -9.32
CA PRO A 199 -11.78 0.48 -10.13
C PRO A 199 -13.23 0.53 -9.63
N TYR A 200 -13.43 0.58 -8.32
CA TYR A 200 -14.76 0.70 -7.72
C TYR A 200 -15.42 2.02 -8.12
N LEU A 201 -14.70 3.15 -7.98
CA LEU A 201 -15.21 4.46 -8.37
C LEU A 201 -15.59 4.49 -9.85
N LEU A 202 -14.73 3.98 -10.73
CA LEU A 202 -15.00 3.90 -12.17
C LEU A 202 -16.23 3.05 -12.48
N MET A 203 -16.36 1.88 -11.85
CA MET A 203 -17.51 0.99 -12.01
C MET A 203 -18.83 1.67 -11.57
N LYS A 204 -18.77 2.57 -10.58
CA LYS A 204 -19.92 3.36 -10.13
C LYS A 204 -20.20 4.59 -10.98
N GLY A 205 -19.42 4.85 -12.03
CA GLY A 205 -19.63 5.99 -12.92
C GLY A 205 -19.02 7.29 -12.40
N PHE A 206 -18.12 7.23 -11.41
CA PHE A 206 -17.34 8.40 -11.05
C PHE A 206 -16.37 8.77 -12.18
N THR A 207 -16.20 10.07 -12.36
CA THR A 207 -15.37 10.72 -13.37
C THR A 207 -14.52 11.79 -12.70
N ASP A 208 -13.58 12.40 -13.43
CA ASP A 208 -12.73 13.50 -12.90
C ASP A 208 -11.96 13.12 -11.63
N ILE A 209 -11.64 11.84 -11.44
CA ILE A 209 -10.99 11.33 -10.23
C ILE A 209 -9.63 12.00 -10.07
N THR A 210 -9.39 12.63 -8.93
CA THR A 210 -8.14 13.33 -8.60
C THR A 210 -7.66 12.87 -7.24
N TYR A 211 -6.38 12.54 -7.15
CA TYR A 211 -5.73 12.14 -5.90
C TYR A 211 -4.96 13.32 -5.28
N PHE A 212 -5.16 13.57 -3.98
CA PHE A 212 -4.60 14.74 -3.27
C PHE A 212 -3.69 14.35 -2.11
N ARG A 213 -4.12 13.37 -1.33
CA ARG A 213 -3.40 12.82 -0.18
C ARG A 213 -2.74 13.87 0.71
N ARG A 214 -3.53 14.88 1.08
CA ARG A 214 -3.19 15.88 2.08
C ARG A 214 -4.30 15.87 3.12
N ASP A 215 -3.96 16.27 4.35
CA ASP A 215 -4.83 16.44 5.54
C ASP A 215 -5.96 15.42 5.79
N GLY A 216 -5.86 14.19 5.27
CA GLY A 216 -6.86 13.12 5.44
C GLY A 216 -7.97 13.10 4.38
N LEU A 217 -7.67 13.54 3.16
CA LEU A 217 -8.53 13.32 1.98
C LEU A 217 -7.71 12.69 0.86
N ASP A 218 -8.09 11.49 0.46
CA ASP A 218 -7.39 10.77 -0.61
C ASP A 218 -7.82 11.22 -2.00
N PHE A 219 -9.13 11.21 -2.29
CA PHE A 219 -9.64 11.50 -3.63
C PHE A 219 -10.72 12.58 -3.63
N THR A 220 -10.84 13.27 -4.76
CA THR A 220 -12.13 13.82 -5.19
C THR A 220 -12.54 13.22 -6.51
N ALA A 221 -13.84 13.08 -6.72
CA ALA A 221 -14.39 12.60 -7.98
C ALA A 221 -15.77 13.16 -8.21
N LYS A 222 -16.26 13.12 -9.45
CA LYS A 222 -17.60 13.59 -9.80
C LYS A 222 -18.48 12.44 -10.26
N ILE A 223 -19.74 12.47 -9.86
CA ILE A 223 -20.77 11.58 -10.39
C ILE A 223 -22.02 12.43 -10.63
N GLU A 224 -22.59 12.37 -11.84
CA GLU A 224 -23.68 13.27 -12.28
C GLU A 224 -23.39 14.77 -12.02
N GLY A 225 -22.16 15.21 -12.26
CA GLY A 225 -21.74 16.60 -12.09
C GLY A 225 -21.54 17.04 -10.64
N LYS A 226 -21.92 16.21 -9.66
CA LYS A 226 -21.72 16.46 -8.23
C LYS A 226 -20.34 16.01 -7.79
N LEU A 227 -19.62 16.88 -7.08
CA LEU A 227 -18.29 16.57 -6.51
C LEU A 227 -18.44 15.79 -5.20
N PHE A 228 -17.62 14.75 -5.05
CA PHE A 228 -17.50 13.95 -3.83
C PHE A 228 -16.08 14.03 -3.28
N HIS A 229 -16.00 14.14 -1.95
CA HIS A 229 -14.78 13.98 -1.15
C HIS A 229 -14.71 12.53 -0.67
N ILE A 230 -13.68 11.81 -1.09
CA ILE A 230 -13.60 10.36 -0.88
C ILE A 230 -12.37 10.08 -0.05
N GLU A 231 -12.58 9.42 1.08
CA GLU A 231 -11.52 8.96 1.96
C GLU A 231 -11.41 7.44 1.91
N SER A 232 -10.22 6.94 1.63
CA SER A 232 -9.93 5.52 1.53
C SER A 232 -9.11 5.08 2.73
N THR A 233 -9.29 3.84 3.17
CA THR A 233 -8.45 3.30 4.25
C THR A 233 -8.34 1.82 4.09
N TYR A 234 -7.14 1.30 4.33
CA TYR A 234 -6.96 -0.14 4.43
C TYR A 234 -7.09 -0.58 5.89
N VAL A 235 -7.67 -1.76 6.09
CA VAL A 235 -7.93 -2.34 7.40
C VAL A 235 -7.60 -3.81 7.34
N HIS A 236 -6.53 -4.18 8.04
CA HIS A 236 -6.32 -5.58 8.38
C HIS A 236 -7.49 -6.07 9.22
N GLY A 237 -8.13 -7.12 8.72
CA GLY A 237 -9.04 -7.93 9.50
C GLY A 237 -8.33 -8.35 10.78
N PRO A 238 -8.92 -8.12 11.96
CA PRO A 238 -8.42 -8.68 13.21
C PRO A 238 -8.09 -10.15 13.03
N ASP A 239 -7.12 -10.67 13.78
CA ASP A 239 -7.05 -12.10 13.95
C ASP A 239 -8.32 -12.55 14.70
N PHE A 240 -9.33 -12.95 13.93
CA PHE A 240 -10.64 -13.39 14.43
C PHE A 240 -10.59 -14.79 14.99
N LYS A 241 -9.47 -15.49 14.76
CA LYS A 241 -9.25 -16.85 15.22
C LYS A 241 -8.78 -16.79 16.67
N THR A 242 -9.74 -16.69 17.59
CA THR A 242 -9.41 -17.06 18.98
C THR A 242 -9.38 -18.58 19.01
N GLN A 243 -8.20 -19.15 19.23
CA GLN A 243 -8.05 -20.59 19.41
C GLN A 243 -8.69 -20.96 20.76
N GLU A 244 -9.91 -21.49 20.71
CA GLU A 244 -10.54 -22.10 21.87
C GLU A 244 -10.24 -23.60 21.83
N TYR A 245 -9.88 -24.17 22.98
CA TYR A 245 -9.65 -25.60 23.12
C TYR A 245 -10.93 -26.23 23.64
N MET A 246 -11.59 -27.05 22.83
CA MET A 246 -12.68 -27.89 23.32
C MET A 246 -12.11 -29.18 23.91
N PHE A 247 -12.40 -29.42 25.18
CA PHE A 247 -12.15 -30.72 25.80
C PHE A 247 -13.30 -31.65 25.44
N THR A 248 -13.02 -32.70 24.65
CA THR A 248 -13.96 -33.81 24.51
C THR A 248 -13.72 -34.78 25.67
N PRO A 249 -14.73 -35.07 26.52
CA PRO A 249 -14.54 -35.92 27.71
C PRO A 249 -13.99 -37.32 27.41
N THR A 250 -14.15 -37.78 26.17
CA THR A 250 -13.79 -39.13 25.72
C THR A 250 -12.47 -39.20 24.94
N SER A 251 -11.82 -38.06 24.64
CA SER A 251 -10.54 -38.05 23.95
C SER A 251 -9.59 -37.06 24.61
N GLU A 252 -8.38 -37.52 24.94
CA GLU A 252 -7.28 -36.63 25.38
C GLU A 252 -6.81 -35.68 24.27
N MET A 253 -7.39 -35.75 23.07
CA MET A 253 -7.06 -34.87 21.96
C MET A 253 -7.73 -33.50 22.12
N ARG A 254 -6.88 -32.49 22.28
CA ARG A 254 -7.26 -31.09 22.13
C ARG A 254 -7.47 -30.79 20.65
N SER A 255 -8.72 -30.63 20.23
CA SER A 255 -9.01 -29.99 18.94
C SER A 255 -9.08 -28.48 19.13
N SER A 256 -8.31 -27.75 18.34
CA SER A 256 -8.43 -26.30 18.27
C SER A 256 -9.67 -25.93 17.48
N ILE A 257 -10.58 -25.20 18.11
CA ILE A 257 -11.73 -24.61 17.44
C ILE A 257 -11.50 -23.12 17.35
N TYR A 258 -11.58 -22.61 16.13
CA TYR A 258 -11.48 -21.18 15.89
C TYR A 258 -12.86 -20.56 16.02
N LYS A 259 -13.05 -19.73 17.05
CA LYS A 259 -14.29 -18.98 17.24
C LYS A 259 -14.14 -17.56 16.71
N ILE A 260 -14.96 -17.23 15.71
CA ILE A 260 -15.06 -15.89 15.14
C ILE A 260 -15.63 -14.94 16.22
N ARG A 261 -15.06 -13.74 16.33
CA ARG A 261 -15.52 -12.67 17.24
C ARG A 261 -16.00 -11.43 16.49
N PRO A 262 -17.27 -11.42 16.04
CA PRO A 262 -17.85 -10.33 15.25
C PRO A 262 -17.83 -8.98 15.95
N ASP A 263 -17.95 -8.97 17.27
CA ASP A 263 -17.90 -7.78 18.11
C ASP A 263 -16.57 -7.03 18.00
N LYS A 264 -15.47 -7.74 17.71
CA LYS A 264 -14.18 -7.11 17.45
C LYS A 264 -14.16 -6.42 16.09
N LEU A 265 -14.75 -7.03 15.07
CA LEU A 265 -14.85 -6.45 13.73
C LEU A 265 -15.72 -5.20 13.76
N ILE A 266 -16.91 -5.31 14.37
CA ILE A 266 -17.85 -4.19 14.51
C ILE A 266 -17.17 -3.02 15.21
N ARG A 267 -16.54 -3.25 16.37
CA ARG A 267 -15.83 -2.19 17.10
C ARG A 267 -14.67 -1.59 16.33
N LEU A 268 -13.96 -2.39 15.54
CA LEU A 268 -12.91 -1.90 14.66
C LEU A 268 -13.49 -0.97 13.59
N LEU A 269 -14.54 -1.42 12.90
CA LEU A 269 -15.22 -0.67 11.85
C LEU A 269 -15.82 0.63 12.37
N GLU A 270 -16.48 0.61 13.54
CA GLU A 270 -17.00 1.80 14.21
C GLU A 270 -15.90 2.83 14.51
N ARG A 271 -14.77 2.36 15.06
CA ARG A 271 -13.62 3.22 15.36
C ARG A 271 -13.03 3.85 14.10
N ILE A 272 -12.93 3.08 13.03
CA ILE A 272 -12.41 3.54 11.75
C ILE A 272 -13.35 4.55 11.13
N TYR A 273 -14.64 4.25 11.08
CA TYR A 273 -15.66 5.18 10.61
C TYR A 273 -15.64 6.49 11.39
N ALA A 274 -15.57 6.46 12.72
CA ALA A 274 -15.51 7.68 13.54
C ALA A 274 -14.27 8.55 13.22
N ASN A 275 -13.12 7.90 12.99
CA ASN A 275 -11.90 8.60 12.59
C ASN A 275 -12.06 9.24 11.20
N LYS A 276 -12.46 8.43 10.19
CA LYS A 276 -12.58 8.87 8.80
C LYS A 276 -13.68 9.89 8.57
N LYS A 277 -14.80 9.79 9.31
CA LYS A 277 -15.85 10.81 9.37
C LYS A 277 -15.27 12.18 9.75
N THR A 278 -14.38 12.22 10.74
CA THR A 278 -13.76 13.47 11.19
C THR A 278 -12.81 14.03 10.13
N GLN A 279 -12.16 13.18 9.35
CA GLN A 279 -11.23 13.60 8.30
C GLN A 279 -11.97 14.19 7.11
N VAL A 280 -12.98 13.48 6.57
CA VAL A 280 -13.72 13.94 5.39
C VAL A 280 -14.55 15.21 5.67
N THR A 281 -15.10 15.37 6.88
CA THR A 281 -15.90 16.55 7.24
C THR A 281 -15.07 17.82 7.41
N ARG A 282 -13.78 17.72 7.74
CA ARG A 282 -12.88 18.89 7.84
C ARG A 282 -12.65 19.58 6.49
N TYR A 283 -12.84 18.86 5.40
CA TYR A 283 -12.59 19.36 4.04
C TYR A 283 -13.74 20.10 3.39
N GLY A 284 -14.75 20.47 4.18
CA GLY A 284 -15.92 21.19 3.68
C GLY A 284 -16.91 20.31 2.94
N GLY A 285 -16.68 19.00 2.88
CA GLY A 285 -17.67 18.03 2.45
C GLY A 285 -18.81 18.00 3.46
N THR A 286 -20.05 18.21 2.98
CA THR A 286 -21.22 17.81 3.76
C THR A 286 -21.26 16.27 3.82
N ALA A 287 -22.01 15.69 4.77
CA ALA A 287 -22.21 14.25 4.79
C ALA A 287 -22.73 13.70 3.45
N HIS A 288 -23.46 14.52 2.67
CA HIS A 288 -24.04 14.17 1.37
C HIS A 288 -23.05 14.23 0.19
N ASP A 289 -21.89 14.84 0.39
CA ASP A 289 -20.83 15.02 -0.63
C ASP A 289 -19.57 14.26 -0.24
N SER A 290 -19.71 13.30 0.66
CA SER A 290 -18.63 12.53 1.25
C SER A 290 -18.85 11.03 1.02
N LEU A 291 -17.76 10.30 0.80
CA LEU A 291 -17.76 8.84 0.68
C LEU A 291 -16.57 8.29 1.47
N ILE A 292 -16.80 7.29 2.30
CA ILE A 292 -15.72 6.56 2.96
C ILE A 292 -15.59 5.20 2.27
N VAL A 293 -14.37 4.79 1.94
CA VAL A 293 -14.07 3.48 1.36
C VAL A 293 -13.13 2.74 2.29
N VAL A 294 -13.60 1.63 2.85
CA VAL A 294 -12.85 0.78 3.76
C VAL A 294 -12.44 -0.47 2.99
N VAL A 295 -11.16 -0.58 2.65
CA VAL A 295 -10.59 -1.78 2.03
C VAL A 295 -10.10 -2.71 3.11
N THR A 296 -10.35 -4.01 2.97
CA THR A 296 -9.98 -5.00 3.98
C THR A 296 -9.61 -6.34 3.37
N ASP A 297 -8.73 -7.06 4.04
CA ASP A 297 -8.32 -8.44 3.73
C ASP A 297 -9.17 -9.49 4.44
N LEU A 298 -10.36 -9.13 4.95
CA LEU A 298 -11.34 -10.11 5.45
C LEU A 298 -11.53 -11.23 4.42
N GLU A 299 -10.92 -12.39 4.70
CA GLU A 299 -10.92 -13.53 3.78
C GLU A 299 -12.35 -14.06 3.54
N GLU A 300 -12.58 -14.65 2.37
CA GLU A 300 -13.77 -15.45 2.04
C GLU A 300 -13.99 -16.63 3.00
N THR A 301 -12.99 -17.03 3.80
CA THR A 301 -13.16 -18.04 4.87
C THR A 301 -14.17 -17.62 5.94
N HIS A 302 -14.57 -16.34 5.94
CA HIS A 302 -15.63 -15.79 6.78
C HIS A 302 -17.00 -15.75 6.07
N ALA A 303 -17.08 -16.09 4.78
CA ALA A 303 -18.35 -16.20 4.04
C ALA A 303 -19.40 -17.03 4.79
N PRO A 304 -19.07 -18.17 5.45
CA PRO A 304 -20.04 -18.88 6.27
C PRO A 304 -20.60 -18.02 7.41
N TRP A 305 -19.78 -17.22 8.10
CA TRP A 305 -20.30 -16.31 9.12
C TRP A 305 -21.16 -15.19 8.51
N LEU A 306 -20.69 -14.61 7.40
CA LEU A 306 -21.43 -13.58 6.67
C LEU A 306 -22.80 -14.11 6.19
N GLU A 307 -22.89 -15.38 5.83
CA GLU A 307 -24.13 -16.01 5.36
C GLU A 307 -25.07 -16.46 6.50
N HIS A 308 -24.53 -16.94 7.63
CA HIS A 308 -25.31 -17.56 8.70
C HIS A 308 -25.77 -16.57 9.79
N ALA A 309 -25.06 -15.46 10.01
CA ALA A 309 -25.39 -14.49 11.06
C ALA A 309 -26.37 -13.41 10.58
N LYS A 310 -27.48 -13.77 9.95
CA LYS A 310 -28.54 -12.80 9.62
C LYS A 310 -29.31 -12.40 10.88
N ILE A 311 -29.03 -11.22 11.44
CA ILE A 311 -29.87 -10.65 12.50
C ILE A 311 -31.10 -10.05 11.82
N GLN A 312 -32.28 -10.62 12.05
CA GLN A 312 -33.54 -10.18 11.41
C GLN A 312 -33.48 -10.17 9.87
N GLY A 313 -32.70 -11.07 9.26
CA GLY A 313 -32.54 -11.14 7.81
C GLY A 313 -31.49 -10.21 7.21
N VAL A 314 -30.88 -9.32 8.01
CA VAL A 314 -29.86 -8.35 7.55
C VAL A 314 -28.49 -8.72 8.10
N HIS A 315 -27.48 -8.56 7.26
CA HIS A 315 -26.08 -8.81 7.61
C HIS A 315 -25.59 -7.82 8.69
N PRO A 316 -24.88 -8.24 9.76
CA PRO A 316 -24.52 -7.34 10.87
C PRO A 316 -23.64 -6.16 10.43
N ILE A 317 -22.69 -6.41 9.52
CA ILE A 317 -21.87 -5.34 8.94
C ILE A 317 -22.75 -4.41 8.09
N LEU A 318 -23.70 -4.94 7.32
CA LEU A 318 -24.55 -4.09 6.49
C LEU A 318 -25.45 -3.21 7.37
N LYS A 319 -26.03 -3.80 8.44
CA LYS A 319 -26.79 -3.04 9.43
C LYS A 319 -25.95 -1.92 10.05
N LEU A 320 -24.71 -2.23 10.43
CA LEU A 320 -23.79 -1.24 10.97
C LEU A 320 -23.55 -0.08 10.00
N ILE A 321 -23.24 -0.38 8.74
CA ILE A 321 -22.97 0.64 7.72
C ILE A 321 -24.25 1.44 7.40
N LEU A 322 -25.43 0.80 7.42
CA LEU A 322 -26.72 1.48 7.21
C LEU A 322 -27.04 2.52 8.28
N ASP A 323 -26.50 2.35 9.49
CA ASP A 323 -26.68 3.29 10.60
C ASP A 323 -25.68 4.46 10.54
N TRP A 324 -24.77 4.49 9.56
CA TRP A 324 -23.77 5.55 9.40
C TRP A 324 -24.29 6.73 8.56
N GLU A 325 -24.00 7.94 9.06
CA GLU A 325 -24.38 9.21 8.42
C GLU A 325 -23.72 9.44 7.06
N ILE A 326 -22.43 9.07 6.91
CA ILE A 326 -21.69 9.22 5.66
C ILE A 326 -21.75 7.90 4.90
N PRO A 327 -22.13 7.92 3.60
CA PRO A 327 -22.07 6.74 2.75
C PRO A 327 -20.70 6.08 2.86
N THR A 328 -20.67 4.80 3.24
CA THR A 328 -19.43 4.05 3.44
C THR A 328 -19.47 2.74 2.70
N VAL A 329 -18.43 2.42 1.95
CA VAL A 329 -18.29 1.19 1.19
C VAL A 329 -17.23 0.33 1.85
N ILE A 330 -17.48 -0.97 1.99
CA ILE A 330 -16.45 -1.91 2.46
C ILE A 330 -16.06 -2.83 1.30
N LEU A 331 -14.78 -2.82 0.92
CA LEU A 331 -14.19 -3.66 -0.14
C LEU A 331 -13.36 -4.78 0.50
N GLY A 332 -13.85 -6.01 0.48
CA GLY A 332 -13.15 -7.21 0.95
C GLY A 332 -12.43 -7.97 -0.16
N CYS A 333 -11.68 -9.01 0.19
CA CYS A 333 -11.16 -9.98 -0.78
C CYS A 333 -12.34 -10.68 -1.48
N GLY A 334 -12.65 -10.29 -2.72
CA GLY A 334 -13.74 -10.86 -3.52
C GLY A 334 -15.17 -10.36 -3.20
N SER A 335 -15.34 -9.41 -2.27
CA SER A 335 -16.66 -8.96 -1.81
C SER A 335 -16.77 -7.43 -1.65
N VAL A 336 -17.98 -6.89 -1.81
CA VAL A 336 -18.29 -5.45 -1.68
C VAL A 336 -19.57 -5.27 -0.85
N TYR A 337 -19.56 -4.36 0.13
CA TYR A 337 -20.72 -4.00 0.95
C TYR A 337 -21.05 -2.51 0.81
N GLU A 338 -22.31 -2.18 0.52
CA GLU A 338 -22.79 -0.81 0.28
C GLU A 338 -24.11 -0.53 1.03
N PRO A 339 -24.28 0.66 1.65
CA PRO A 339 -25.44 0.99 2.48
C PRO A 339 -26.59 1.68 1.73
N HIS A 340 -26.44 2.15 0.50
CA HIS A 340 -27.45 3.05 -0.08
C HIS A 340 -27.88 2.71 -1.52
N ALA A 341 -28.39 1.50 -1.72
CA ALA A 341 -29.27 1.19 -2.85
C ALA A 341 -30.71 1.09 -2.32
N THR A 342 -31.59 1.97 -2.79
CA THR A 342 -33.03 1.83 -2.59
C THR A 342 -33.49 0.53 -3.22
N SER A 343 -33.84 -0.43 -2.35
CA SER A 343 -34.43 -1.76 -2.59
C SER A 343 -33.48 -2.96 -2.79
N LEU A 344 -33.50 -3.81 -1.75
CA LEU A 344 -33.53 -5.29 -1.75
C LEU A 344 -32.36 -6.11 -2.35
N GLY A 345 -31.91 -7.09 -1.54
CA GLY A 345 -31.66 -8.45 -2.04
C GLY A 345 -30.26 -9.03 -1.88
N GLY A 346 -29.90 -9.46 -0.67
CA GLY A 346 -29.13 -10.69 -0.42
C GLY A 346 -27.71 -10.85 -0.99
N VAL A 347 -26.73 -10.74 -0.08
CA VAL A 347 -25.56 -11.64 0.16
C VAL A 347 -24.83 -12.20 -1.08
N PHE A 348 -23.85 -11.42 -1.54
CA PHE A 348 -22.69 -11.72 -2.41
C PHE A 348 -22.89 -12.24 -3.85
N GLY A 349 -22.15 -11.61 -4.76
CA GLY A 349 -21.37 -12.38 -5.72
C GLY A 349 -22.00 -12.69 -7.08
N LYS A 350 -23.02 -11.94 -7.51
CA LYS A 350 -23.25 -11.77 -8.95
C LYS A 350 -23.38 -10.30 -9.27
N LEU A 351 -22.40 -9.80 -10.01
CA LEU A 351 -22.45 -8.56 -10.77
C LEU A 351 -23.81 -8.47 -11.49
N TYR A 352 -24.76 -7.76 -10.90
CA TYR A 352 -25.91 -7.18 -11.58
C TYR A 352 -25.76 -5.66 -11.50
N PRO A 353 -26.23 -4.94 -12.53
CA PRO A 353 -25.94 -3.54 -12.71
C PRO A 353 -26.53 -2.74 -11.55
N PHE A 354 -25.70 -1.84 -11.04
CA PHE A 354 -26.09 -0.79 -10.12
C PHE A 354 -27.34 -0.06 -10.63
N ASP A 355 -28.43 -0.07 -9.84
CA ASP A 355 -29.67 0.64 -10.15
C ASP A 355 -29.52 2.14 -9.82
N TRP A 356 -28.73 2.80 -10.66
CA TRP A 356 -28.49 4.23 -10.62
C TRP A 356 -29.77 5.08 -10.61
N PRO A 357 -30.83 4.75 -11.40
CA PRO A 357 -32.11 5.43 -11.32
C PRO A 357 -32.68 5.53 -9.91
N SER A 358 -32.65 4.45 -9.12
CA SER A 358 -33.18 4.45 -7.75
C SER A 358 -32.36 5.31 -6.78
N PHE A 359 -31.04 5.41 -6.98
CA PHE A 359 -30.15 6.28 -6.21
C PHE A 359 -30.36 7.77 -6.55
N ALA A 360 -30.36 8.09 -7.86
CA ALA A 360 -30.56 9.46 -8.33
C ALA A 360 -31.92 10.03 -7.89
N ASN A 361 -32.99 9.20 -7.89
CA ASN A 361 -34.32 9.61 -7.44
C ASN A 361 -34.43 9.89 -5.93
N ARG A 362 -33.48 9.41 -5.11
CA ARG A 362 -33.51 9.60 -3.65
C ARG A 362 -32.57 10.72 -3.18
N TYR A 363 -31.50 11.00 -3.91
CA TYR A 363 -30.45 11.91 -3.45
C TYR A 363 -30.10 13.06 -4.41
N LEU A 364 -30.55 12.99 -5.67
CA LEU A 364 -30.19 13.97 -6.71
C LEU A 364 -31.41 14.68 -7.32
N THR A 365 -32.63 14.19 -7.04
CA THR A 365 -33.84 14.99 -7.19
C THR A 365 -33.90 16.04 -6.08
N PRO A 366 -34.06 17.33 -6.41
CA PRO A 366 -34.32 18.34 -5.38
C PRO A 366 -35.58 17.91 -4.63
N ASN A 367 -35.48 17.86 -3.30
CA ASN A 367 -36.59 17.55 -2.41
C ASN A 367 -37.79 18.41 -2.86
N PRO A 368 -38.93 17.84 -3.31
CA PRO A 368 -40.06 18.65 -3.71
C PRO A 368 -40.40 19.55 -2.54
N ASP A 369 -40.53 20.86 -2.81
CA ASP A 369 -40.86 21.86 -1.81
C ASP A 369 -41.98 21.31 -0.92
N PRO A 370 -41.79 21.17 0.41
CA PRO A 370 -42.82 20.63 1.30
C PRO A 370 -44.12 21.44 1.28
N ARG A 371 -44.15 22.59 0.59
CA ARG A 371 -45.35 23.41 0.34
C ARG A 371 -46.12 23.05 -0.94
N SER A 372 -45.64 22.09 -1.73
CA SER A 372 -46.27 21.70 -3.01
C SER A 372 -47.25 20.52 -2.91
N VAL A 373 -47.63 20.09 -1.70
CA VAL A 373 -48.80 19.22 -1.53
C VAL A 373 -50.05 20.05 -1.76
N VAL A 374 -50.44 20.12 -3.03
CA VAL A 374 -51.67 20.70 -3.54
C VAL A 374 -52.88 20.02 -2.89
N GLU A 375 -53.76 20.90 -2.43
CA GLU A 375 -55.18 20.72 -2.13
C GLU A 375 -55.84 19.57 -2.89
N TYR A 376 -56.39 18.61 -2.14
CA TYR A 376 -57.56 17.87 -2.61
C TYR A 376 -58.80 18.74 -2.35
N SER A 377 -59.38 19.26 -3.43
CA SER A 377 -60.81 19.57 -3.56
C SER A 377 -61.36 18.57 -4.58
N ALA A 378 -62.55 17.96 -4.45
CA ALA A 378 -63.72 18.21 -3.60
C ALA A 378 -64.31 16.90 -3.07
#